data_AF-A0A833PDD5-F1
#
_entry.id   AF-A0A833PDD5-F1
#
_cell.length_a   1.000
_cell.length_b   1.000
_cell.length_c   1.000
_cell.angle_alpha   90.00
_cell.angle_beta   90.00
_cell.angle_gamma   90.00
#
_symmetry.space_group_name_H-M   'P 1'
#
loop_
_entity.id
_entity.type
_entity.pdbx_description
1 polymer ?
#
loop_
_entity_poly.entity_id
_entity_poly.type
_entity_poly.pdbx_seq_one_letter_code
_entity_poly.pdbx_strand_id
1 'polypeptide(L)'
;MIKGQTQVNRAFRGQYNSAIGPFKGGMRFHPSVNLSILKFLGFEQTFKNALTTLPMGGGKGGSDFDPKGKSEGEIIVFAKR
;
A
#
# COMPACT_ATOMS: atom_id res chain seq x y z
N MET A 1 15.93 9.60 6.68
CA MET A 1 16.44 10.13 7.95
C MET A 1 16.98 11.51 7.67
N ILE A 2 16.30 12.53 8.16
CA ILE A 2 16.87 13.88 8.18
C ILE A 2 17.90 13.86 9.33
N LYS A 3 19.19 13.94 8.99
CA LYS A 3 20.33 14.14 9.91
C LYS A 3 20.18 13.52 11.32
N GLY A 4 20.18 12.19 11.40
CA GLY A 4 20.27 11.45 12.66
C GLY A 4 18.95 11.22 13.42
N GLN A 5 17.82 11.74 12.95
CA GLN A 5 16.52 11.47 13.58
C GLN A 5 15.84 10.23 12.98
N THR A 6 15.40 9.33 13.87
CA THR A 6 14.58 8.17 13.50
C THR A 6 13.19 8.64 13.11
N GLN A 7 12.76 8.28 11.91
CA GLN A 7 11.39 8.49 11.44
C GLN A 7 10.63 7.16 11.49
N VAL A 8 9.47 7.15 12.13
CA VAL A 8 8.58 5.98 12.18
C VAL A 8 7.41 6.25 11.24
N ASN A 9 7.19 5.33 10.31
CA ASN A 9 6.05 5.35 9.39
C ASN A 9 5.16 4.15 9.66
N ARG A 10 3.84 4.34 9.58
CA ARG A 10 2.90 3.23 9.63
C ARG A 10 2.74 2.65 8.25
N ALA A 11 2.68 1.32 8.17
CA ALA A 11 2.41 0.60 6.94
C ALA A 11 1.30 -0.43 7.19
N PHE A 12 0.46 -0.64 6.18
CA PHE A 12 -0.58 -1.65 6.23
C PHE A 12 -0.61 -2.44 4.92
N ARG A 13 -0.99 -3.72 5.03
CA ARG A 13 -1.33 -4.58 3.90
C ARG A 13 -2.68 -5.23 4.18
N GLY A 14 -3.71 -4.80 3.47
CA GLY A 14 -5.04 -5.39 3.52
C GLY A 14 -5.19 -6.45 2.43
N GLN A 15 -5.48 -7.67 2.83
CA GLN A 15 -5.86 -8.79 1.96
C GLN A 15 -7.36 -8.99 2.14
N TYR A 16 -8.17 -8.61 1.14
CA TYR A 16 -9.63 -8.49 1.32
C TYR A 16 -10.35 -9.78 0.96
N ASN A 17 -10.09 -10.34 -0.23
CA ASN A 17 -10.73 -11.57 -0.69
C ASN A 17 -9.81 -12.27 -1.71
N SER A 18 -9.63 -13.59 -1.58
CA SER A 18 -8.81 -14.44 -2.45
C SER A 18 -9.60 -15.50 -3.22
N ALA A 19 -10.93 -15.40 -3.26
CA ALA A 19 -11.80 -16.44 -3.80
C ALA A 19 -11.51 -16.78 -5.29
N ILE A 20 -11.00 -15.81 -6.05
CA ILE A 20 -10.69 -15.98 -7.48
C ILE A 20 -9.19 -15.97 -7.80
N GLY A 21 -8.31 -16.05 -6.78
CA GLY A 21 -6.86 -16.15 -6.98
C GLY A 21 -6.02 -15.30 -6.02
N PRO A 22 -4.69 -15.21 -6.26
CA PRO A 22 -3.76 -14.48 -5.41
C PRO A 22 -4.09 -12.99 -5.29
N PHE A 23 -3.71 -12.37 -4.17
CA PHE A 23 -4.02 -10.95 -3.92
C PHE A 23 -3.27 -10.00 -4.87
N LYS A 24 -4.01 -9.20 -5.62
CA LYS A 24 -3.47 -8.07 -6.39
C LYS A 24 -3.87 -6.75 -5.77
N GLY A 25 -2.90 -5.84 -5.65
CA GLY A 25 -3.12 -4.51 -5.09
C GLY A 25 -1.85 -3.68 -4.99
N GLY A 26 -1.88 -2.47 -5.56
CA GLY A 26 -0.76 -1.52 -5.48
C GLY A 26 -0.50 -0.97 -4.07
N MET A 27 0.61 -0.27 -3.92
CA MET A 27 0.96 0.48 -2.70
C MET A 27 0.62 1.97 -2.85
N ARG A 28 0.13 2.60 -1.79
CA ARG A 28 -0.06 4.06 -1.72
C ARG A 28 0.86 4.65 -0.65
N PHE A 29 1.68 5.62 -1.05
CA PHE A 29 2.55 6.38 -0.16
C PHE A 29 2.01 7.81 -0.10
N HIS A 30 1.37 8.16 1.01
CA HIS A 30 0.79 9.49 1.21
C HIS A 30 0.49 9.74 2.70
N PRO A 31 0.71 10.96 3.24
CA PRO A 31 0.47 11.26 4.65
C PRO A 31 -0.94 10.93 5.18
N SER A 32 -1.95 10.95 4.31
CA SER A 32 -3.34 10.65 4.69
C SER A 32 -3.67 9.15 4.76
N VAL A 33 -2.72 8.26 4.45
CA VAL A 33 -2.97 6.82 4.49
C VAL A 33 -3.35 6.38 5.90
N ASN A 34 -4.47 5.65 5.99
CA ASN A 34 -4.91 4.97 7.19
C ASN A 34 -5.52 3.60 6.83
N LEU A 35 -5.79 2.77 7.85
CA LEU A 35 -6.29 1.42 7.67
C LEU A 35 -7.64 1.38 6.93
N SER A 36 -8.56 2.28 7.24
CA SER A 36 -9.90 2.31 6.63
C SER A 36 -9.83 2.59 5.13
N ILE A 37 -8.99 3.53 4.71
CA ILE A 37 -8.76 3.82 3.27
C ILE A 37 -8.22 2.58 2.56
N LEU A 38 -7.25 1.88 3.14
CA LEU A 38 -6.65 0.71 2.48
C LEU A 38 -7.61 -0.49 2.43
N LYS A 39 -8.45 -0.68 3.45
CA LYS A 39 -9.53 -1.67 3.42
C LYS A 39 -10.52 -1.38 2.30
N PHE A 40 -10.99 -0.14 2.19
CA PHE A 40 -11.91 0.28 1.14
C PHE A 40 -11.32 0.08 -0.27
N LEU A 41 -10.07 0.50 -0.48
CA LEU A 41 -9.39 0.29 -1.77
C LEU A 41 -9.14 -1.19 -2.09
N GLY A 42 -8.92 -2.04 -1.09
CA GLY A 42 -8.81 -3.50 -1.26
C GLY A 42 -10.14 -4.16 -1.62
N PHE A 43 -11.25 -3.67 -1.05
CA PHE A 43 -12.61 -4.04 -1.42
C PHE A 43 -12.91 -3.68 -2.88
N GLU A 44 -12.68 -2.43 -3.29
CA GLU A 44 -12.85 -2.01 -4.70
C GLU A 44 -12.01 -2.84 -5.66
N GLN A 45 -10.77 -3.16 -5.28
CA GLN A 45 -9.86 -3.98 -6.08
C GLN A 45 -10.39 -5.41 -6.30
N THR A 46 -11.18 -5.95 -5.36
CA THR A 46 -11.84 -7.25 -5.48
C THR A 46 -12.85 -7.22 -6.64
N PHE A 47 -13.76 -6.25 -6.65
CA PHE A 47 -14.76 -6.13 -7.71
C PHE A 47 -14.14 -5.82 -9.05
N LYS A 48 -13.16 -4.92 -9.08
CA LYS A 48 -12.46 -4.61 -10.33
C LYS A 48 -11.90 -5.87 -10.97
N ASN A 49 -11.18 -6.71 -10.21
CA ASN A 49 -10.60 -7.93 -10.76
C ASN A 49 -11.67 -8.91 -11.23
N ALA A 50 -12.73 -9.11 -10.43
CA ALA A 50 -13.83 -10.00 -10.78
C ALA A 50 -14.55 -9.54 -12.06
N LEU A 51 -14.87 -8.25 -12.17
CA LEU A 51 -15.59 -7.66 -13.30
C LEU A 51 -14.75 -7.61 -14.58
N THR A 52 -13.42 -7.57 -14.48
CA THR A 52 -12.51 -7.65 -15.62
C THR A 52 -12.04 -9.08 -15.92
N THR A 53 -12.62 -10.10 -15.29
CA THR A 53 -12.25 -11.53 -15.47
C THR A 53 -10.80 -11.86 -15.16
N LEU A 54 -10.15 -11.04 -14.33
CA LEU A 54 -8.77 -11.25 -13.93
C LEU A 54 -8.75 -12.22 -12.73
N PRO A 55 -8.10 -13.41 -12.82
CA PRO A 55 -8.13 -14.42 -11.76
C PRO A 55 -7.18 -14.03 -10.60
N MET A 56 -7.53 -12.93 -9.92
CA MET A 56 -6.78 -12.38 -8.80
C MET A 56 -7.72 -11.80 -7.75
N GLY A 57 -7.47 -12.16 -6.49
CA GLY A 57 -8.13 -11.57 -5.34
C GLY A 57 -7.81 -10.08 -5.16
N GLY A 58 -8.58 -9.39 -4.32
CA GLY A 58 -8.40 -7.98 -4.02
C GLY A 58 -7.54 -7.75 -2.78
N GLY A 59 -6.55 -6.87 -2.91
CA GLY A 59 -5.79 -6.36 -1.78
C GLY A 59 -5.34 -4.92 -2.01
N LYS A 60 -4.74 -4.32 -0.98
CA LYS A 60 -4.10 -3.01 -1.08
C LYS A 60 -3.04 -2.88 -0.01
N GLY A 61 -1.95 -2.19 -0.32
CA GLY A 61 -0.95 -1.78 0.67
C GLY A 61 -0.78 -0.27 0.70
N GLY A 62 -0.12 0.22 1.73
CA GLY A 62 0.32 1.61 1.77
C GLY A 62 0.96 2.00 3.09
N SER A 63 1.52 3.20 3.10
CA SER A 63 2.16 3.80 4.26
C SER A 63 1.91 5.30 4.28
N ASP A 64 1.96 5.89 5.47
CA ASP A 64 1.94 7.35 5.68
C ASP A 64 3.25 8.05 5.25
N PHE A 65 4.20 7.30 4.68
CA PHE A 65 5.40 7.85 4.04
C PHE A 65 5.05 8.76 2.85
N ASP A 66 5.63 9.96 2.84
CA ASP A 66 5.58 10.89 1.70
C ASP A 66 6.94 10.89 0.98
N PRO A 67 7.01 10.43 -0.28
CA PRO A 67 8.26 10.46 -1.05
C PRO A 67 8.63 11.89 -1.49
N LYS A 68 7.70 12.86 -1.46
CA LYS A 68 7.96 14.21 -1.92
C LYS A 68 8.96 14.90 -1.00
N GLY A 69 10.02 15.46 -1.61
CA GLY A 69 11.09 16.15 -0.88
C GLY A 69 12.04 15.22 -0.11
N LYS A 70 11.94 13.90 -0.30
CA LYS A 70 12.91 12.93 0.23
C LYS A 70 14.05 12.71 -0.76
N SER A 71 15.24 12.49 -0.22
CA SER A 71 16.38 12.07 -1.06
C SER A 71 16.18 10.64 -1.55
N GLU A 72 16.85 10.28 -2.64
CA GLU A 72 16.82 8.92 -3.20
C GLU A 72 17.25 7.87 -2.15
N GLY A 73 18.29 8.16 -1.37
CA GLY A 73 18.74 7.28 -0.29
C GLY A 73 17.67 7.06 0.78
N GLU A 74 16.87 8.07 1.11
CA GLU A 74 15.76 7.91 2.05
C GLU A 74 14.63 7.05 1.48
N ILE A 75 14.32 7.19 0.20
CA ILE A 75 13.31 6.38 -0.48
C ILE A 75 13.76 4.92 -0.54
N ILE A 76 15.02 4.66 -0.87
CA ILE A 76 15.59 3.31 -0.91
C ILE A 76 15.57 2.66 0.47
N VAL A 77 15.98 3.40 1.51
CA VAL A 77 15.96 2.90 2.89
C VAL A 77 14.54 2.58 3.33
N PHE A 78 13.56 3.42 2.99
CA PHE A 78 12.16 3.16 3.29
C PHE A 78 11.65 1.90 2.56
N ALA A 79 11.94 1.75 1.27
CA ALA A 79 11.44 0.63 0.46
C ALA A 79 12.07 -0.73 0.82
N LYS A 80 13.25 -0.73 1.46
CA LYS A 80 13.97 -1.94 1.88
C LYS A 80 13.61 -2.43 3.30
N ARG A 81 12.85 -1.65 4.07
CA ARG A 81 12.40 -2.00 5.41
C ARG A 81 10.98 -2.55 5.39
#